data_AF-A0A5K0WHE7-F1
#
_entry.id   AF-A0A5K0WHE7-F1
#
_cell.length_a   1.000
_cell.length_b   1.000
_cell.length_c   1.000
_cell.angle_alpha   90.00
_cell.angle_beta   90.00
_cell.angle_gamma   90.00
#
_symmetry.space_group_name_H-M   'P 1'
#
loop_
_entity.id
_entity.type
_entity.pdbx_description
1 polymer ?
#
loop_
_entity_poly.entity_id
_entity_poly.type
_entity_poly.pdbx_seq_one_letter_code
_entity_poly.pdbx_strand_id
1 'polypeptide(L)' 'QEIKPGLHKIQGIGAGFIPKNLDLSLVDKVITVSSEEAIFNAQKIMKAEGILSGISSGAAITAALKYKIIKIFQIKI' A
#
# COMPACT_ATOMS: atom_id res chain seq x y z
N GLN A 1 -1.90 -0.36 -19.64
CA GLN A 1 -3.16 -0.97 -19.16
C GLN A 1 -4.17 0.15 -18.96
N GLU A 2 -5.42 -0.01 -19.39
CA GLU A 2 -6.45 1.01 -19.19
C GLU A 2 -6.82 1.11 -17.71
N ILE A 3 -6.89 2.33 -17.17
CA ILE A 3 -7.16 2.56 -15.75
C ILE A 3 -8.66 2.43 -15.51
N LYS A 4 -9.05 1.48 -14.65
CA LYS A 4 -10.43 1.33 -14.17
C LYS A 4 -10.52 1.77 -12.71
N PRO A 5 -10.91 3.02 -12.43
CA PRO A 5 -11.06 3.48 -11.05
C PRO A 5 -12.20 2.74 -10.35
N GLY A 6 -12.01 2.45 -9.06
CA GLY A 6 -13.01 1.81 -8.21
C GLY A 6 -13.06 2.47 -6.84
N LEU A 7 -14.20 2.32 -6.16
CA LEU A 7 -14.37 2.84 -4.80
C LEU A 7 -13.48 2.09 -3.81
N HIS A 8 -12.82 2.83 -2.92
CA HIS A 8 -12.03 2.26 -1.82
C HIS A 8 -12.14 3.16 -0.57
N LYS A 9 -11.72 2.63 0.58
CA LYS A 9 -11.78 3.33 1.88
C LYS A 9 -10.44 3.92 2.33
N ILE A 10 -9.35 3.67 1.59
CA ILE A 10 -8.01 4.17 1.92
C ILE A 10 -7.91 5.67 1.60
N GLN A 11 -8.24 6.53 2.56
CA GLN A 11 -8.17 7.97 2.38
C GLN A 11 -6.72 8.45 2.16
N GLY A 12 -6.55 9.45 1.28
CA GLY A 12 -5.27 10.09 0.97
C GLY A 12 -4.50 9.51 -0.22
N ILE A 13 -4.89 8.33 -0.73
CA ILE A 13 -4.29 7.73 -1.94
C ILE A 13 -5.40 7.23 -2.89
N GLY A 14 -5.04 6.72 -4.07
CA GLY A 14 -6.00 6.08 -4.98
C GLY A 14 -6.96 7.04 -5.69
N ALA A 15 -6.47 8.20 -6.15
CA ALA A 15 -7.28 9.27 -6.73
C ALA A 15 -8.14 8.91 -7.97
N GLY A 16 -8.02 7.68 -8.50
CA GLY A 16 -8.81 7.21 -9.65
C GLY A 16 -8.27 7.64 -11.02
N PHE A 17 -7.12 8.30 -11.06
CA PHE A 17 -6.38 8.66 -12.28
C PHE A 17 -4.88 8.74 -11.98
N ILE A 18 -4.02 8.88 -13.00
CA ILE A 18 -2.58 9.15 -12.83
C ILE A 18 -2.37 10.66 -12.69
N PRO A 19 -1.92 11.16 -11.52
CA PRO A 19 -1.64 12.58 -11.34
C PRO A 19 -0.47 13.05 -12.20
N LYS A 20 -0.50 14.31 -12.68
CA LYS A 20 0.59 14.90 -13.48
C LYS A 20 1.93 14.99 -12.74
N ASN A 21 1.91 15.00 -11.41
CA ASN A 21 3.09 15.05 -10.55
C ASN A 21 3.62 13.65 -10.17
N LEU A 22 3.04 12.57 -10.68
CA LEU A 22 3.55 11.21 -10.51
C LEU A 22 4.40 10.83 -11.73
N ASP A 23 5.71 10.75 -11.54
CA ASP A 23 6.62 10.22 -12.55
C ASP A 23 6.71 8.68 -12.44
N LEU A 24 6.07 7.99 -13.38
CA LEU A 24 6.06 6.52 -13.41
C LEU A 24 7.40 5.91 -13.82
N SER A 25 8.32 6.67 -14.39
CA SER A 25 9.66 6.16 -14.74
C SER A 25 10.50 5.85 -13.50
N LEU A 26 10.16 6.47 -12.36
CA LEU A 26 10.80 6.24 -11.06
C LEU A 26 10.20 5.06 -10.28
N VAL A 27 9.13 4.43 -10.79
CA VAL A 27 8.38 3.39 -10.07
C VAL A 27 8.74 2.01 -10.60
N ASP A 28 9.56 1.27 -9.85
CA ASP A 28 9.91 -0.11 -10.22
C ASP A 28 8.74 -1.09 -10.10
N LYS A 29 7.86 -0.86 -9.11
CA LYS A 29 6.79 -1.80 -8.77
C LYS A 29 5.61 -1.13 -8.08
N VAL A 30 4.42 -1.61 -8.43
CA VAL A 30 3.16 -1.29 -7.74
C VAL A 30 2.70 -2.50 -6.93
N ILE A 31 2.36 -2.29 -5.66
CA ILE A 31 1.78 -3.32 -4.78
C ILE A 31 0.38 -2.88 -4.40
N THR A 32 -0.61 -3.72 -4.72
CA THR A 32 -2.02 -3.48 -4.41
C THR A 32 -2.33 -3.96 -2.99
N VAL A 33 -3.09 -3.14 -2.26
CA VAL A 33 -3.49 -3.39 -0.86
C VAL A 33 -4.99 -3.17 -0.74
N SER A 34 -5.69 -4.09 -0.07
CA SER A 34 -7.12 -3.91 0.19
C SER A 34 -7.37 -2.93 1.34
N SER A 35 -8.58 -2.38 1.41
CA SER A 35 -8.95 -1.48 2.51
C SER A 35 -8.92 -2.19 3.87
N GLU A 36 -9.28 -3.47 3.89
CA GLU A 36 -9.31 -4.33 5.08
C GLU A 36 -7.89 -4.57 5.61
N GLU A 37 -6.94 -4.90 4.72
CA GLU A 37 -5.53 -5.08 5.10
C GLU A 37 -4.91 -3.79 5.64
N ALA A 38 -5.23 -2.65 5.03
CA ALA A 38 -4.75 -1.35 5.44
C ALA A 38 -5.27 -0.98 6.85
N ILE A 39 -6.57 -1.17 7.10
CA ILE A 39 -7.18 -0.92 8.42
C ILE A 39 -6.56 -1.84 9.47
N PHE A 40 -6.44 -3.14 9.16
CA PHE A 40 -5.87 -4.12 10.06
C PHE A 40 -4.45 -3.74 10.50
N ASN A 41 -3.57 -3.40 9.55
CA ASN A 41 -2.19 -3.04 9.88
C ASN A 41 -2.06 -1.68 10.57
N ALA A 42 -2.88 -0.68 10.23
CA ALA A 42 -2.91 0.59 10.96
C ALA A 42 -3.26 0.38 12.44
N GLN A 43 -4.27 -0.46 12.74
CA GLN A 43 -4.64 -0.80 14.11
C GLN A 43 -3.57 -1.66 14.81
N LYS A 44 -2.93 -2.57 14.08
CA LYS A 44 -1.88 -3.45 14.62
C LYS A 44 -0.69 -2.63 15.12
N ILE A 45 -0.20 -1.67 14.34
CA ILE A 45 0.95 -0.84 14.77
C ILE A 45 0.61 0.08 15.94
N MET A 46 -0.64 0.56 16.02
CA MET A 46 -1.09 1.35 17.17
C MET A 46 -1.03 0.51 18.45
N LYS A 47 -1.47 -0.75 18.38
CA LYS A 47 -1.47 -1.67 19.53
C LYS A 47 -0.07 -2.17 19.90
N ALA A 48 0.78 -2.45 18.91
CA ALA A 48 2.10 -3.05 19.13
C ALA A 48 3.18 -2.03 19.43
N GLU A 49 3.16 -0.88 18.73
CA GLU A 49 4.24 0.11 18.72
C GLU A 49 3.82 1.47 19.29
N GLY A 50 2.54 1.64 19.66
CA GLY A 50 2.01 2.92 20.13
C GLY A 50 1.87 3.99 19.04
N ILE A 51 1.99 3.61 17.76
CA ILE A 51 1.93 4.55 16.64
C ILE A 51 0.48 4.69 16.15
N LEU A 52 -0.18 5.79 16.53
CA LEU A 52 -1.49 6.15 15.99
C LEU A 52 -1.34 6.78 14.60
N SER A 53 -1.73 6.06 13.55
CA SER A 53 -1.63 6.52 12.15
C SER A 53 -2.90 6.25 11.35
N GLY A 54 -3.01 6.88 10.18
CA GLY A 54 -4.16 6.75 9.28
C GLY A 54 -4.16 5.48 8.44
N ILE A 55 -5.26 5.23 7.72
CA ILE A 55 -5.45 4.02 6.89
C ILE A 55 -4.40 3.96 5.76
N SER A 56 -3.99 5.09 5.18
CA SER A 56 -2.93 5.13 4.15
C SER A 56 -1.57 4.66 4.69
N SER A 57 -1.22 4.97 5.95
CA SER A 57 -0.03 4.44 6.60
C SER A 57 -0.11 2.92 6.78
N GLY A 58 -1.28 2.41 7.17
CA GLY A 58 -1.53 0.97 7.20
C GLY A 58 -1.39 0.30 5.83
N ALA A 59 -1.79 0.99 4.75
CA ALA A 59 -1.59 0.51 3.38
C ALA A 59 -0.10 0.45 3.00
N ALA A 60 0.67 1.49 3.33
CA ALA A 60 2.12 1.52 3.08
C ALA A 60 2.85 0.39 3.83
N ILE A 61 2.50 0.17 5.10
CA ILE A 61 3.07 -0.92 5.92
C ILE A 61 2.71 -2.29 5.34
N THR A 62 1.44 -2.48 4.95
CA THR A 62 1.01 -3.72 4.30
C THR A 62 1.82 -3.98 3.03
N ALA A 63 2.01 -2.97 2.18
CA ALA A 63 2.79 -3.09 0.96
C ALA A 63 4.26 -3.46 1.27
N ALA A 64 4.88 -2.83 2.27
CA ALA A 64 6.24 -3.15 2.69
C ALA A 64 6.38 -4.61 3.17
N LEU A 65 5.42 -5.10 3.96
CA LEU A 65 5.40 -6.50 4.41
C LEU A 65 5.26 -7.49 3.24
N LYS A 66 4.37 -7.20 2.29
CA LYS A 66 4.21 -8.01 1.06
C LYS A 66 5.47 -7.99 0.21
N TYR A 67 6.11 -6.82 0.04
CA TYR A 67 7.35 -6.68 -0.72
C TYR A 67 8.48 -7.54 -0.13
N LYS A 68 8.64 -7.51 1.21
CA LYS A 68 9.61 -8.33 1.92
C LYS A 68 9.42 -9.82 1.61
N ILE A 69 8.18 -10.31 1.64
CA ILE A 69 7.87 -11.72 1.34
C ILE A 69 8.28 -12.06 -0.10
N ILE A 70 7.92 -11.24 -1.09
CA ILE A 70 8.26 -11.47 -2.50
C ILE A 70 9.79 -11.55 -2.69
N LYS A 71 10.54 -10.62 -2.07
CA LYS A 71 12.01 -10.62 -2.13
C LYS A 71 12.61 -11.88 -1.51
N ILE A 72 12.09 -12.36 -0.39
CA ILE A 72 12.56 -13.59 0.25
C ILE A 72 12.39 -14.80 -0.67
N PHE A 73 11.24 -14.91 -1.37
CA PHE A 73 11.01 -16.02 -2.31
C PHE A 73 11.91 -15.95 -3.54
N GLN A 74 12.20 -14.75 -4.07
CA GLN A 74 13.13 -14.60 -5.21
C GLN A 74 14.59 -14.94 -4.88
N ILE A 75 15.00 -14.84 -3.62
CA ILE A 75 16.38 -15.14 -3.19
C ILE A 75 16.56 -16.65 -2.91
N LYS A 76 15.47 -17.36 -2.61
CA LYS A 76 15.49 -18.78 -2.23
C LYS A 76 15.30 -19.74 -3.42
N ILE A 77 15.02 -19.23 -4.62
CA ILE A 77 14.95 -20.00 -5.88
C ILE A 77 16.19 -19.64 -6.69
#